data_AF-A0A2G9C8E3-F1
#
_entry.id   AF-A0A2G9C8E3-F1
#
_cell.length_a   1.000
_cell.length_b   1.000
_cell.length_c   1.000
_cell.angle_alpha   90.00
_cell.angle_beta   90.00
_cell.angle_gamma   90.00
#
_symmetry.space_group_name_H-M   'P 1'
#
loop_
_entity.id
_entity.type
_entity.pdbx_description
1 polymer ?
#
loop_
_entity_poly.entity_id
_entity_poly.type
_entity_poly.pdbx_seq_one_letter_code
_entity_poly.pdbx_strand_id
1 'polypeptide(L)' 'MPADVPPFPTTDAEIDADDLDSVYGQLVKGVGHEYVNDRNVDELARRAEEDGHPILATELREWKSPC' A
#
# COMPACT_ATOMS: atom_id res chain seq x y z
N MET A 1 -19.06 18.99 29.97
CA MET A 1 -17.92 18.53 29.15
C MET A 1 -17.72 17.06 29.49
N PRO A 2 -17.93 16.15 28.53
CA PRO A 2 -16.76 15.61 27.86
C PRO A 2 -16.81 15.78 26.35
N ALA A 3 -15.63 15.66 25.77
CA ALA A 3 -15.22 16.20 24.49
C ALA A 3 -15.97 15.63 23.28
N ASP A 4 -16.26 16.54 22.36
CA ASP A 4 -16.03 16.37 20.92
C ASP A 4 -14.85 15.42 20.69
N VAL A 5 -15.13 14.12 20.57
CA VAL A 5 -14.17 13.18 20.02
C VAL A 5 -14.39 13.33 18.51
N PRO A 6 -13.48 13.95 17.75
CA PRO A 6 -13.55 13.80 16.31
C PRO A 6 -13.58 12.29 16.06
N PRO A 7 -14.37 11.78 15.10
CA PRO A 7 -14.13 10.43 14.63
C PRO A 7 -12.70 10.47 14.11
N PHE A 8 -11.74 10.00 14.90
CA PHE A 8 -10.52 9.48 14.32
C PHE A 8 -11.05 8.48 13.30
N PRO A 9 -10.73 8.60 12.00
CA PRO A 9 -10.90 7.48 11.13
C PRO A 9 -9.92 6.42 11.64
N THR A 10 -10.31 5.68 12.68
CA THR A 10 -9.89 4.29 12.85
C THR A 10 -10.66 3.52 11.81
N THR A 11 -10.48 3.90 10.54
CA THR A 11 -10.76 2.98 9.47
C THR A 11 -9.60 1.99 9.60
N ASP A 12 -9.85 0.97 10.42
CA ASP A 12 -9.66 -0.39 9.94
C ASP A 12 -10.53 -0.52 8.69
N ALA A 13 -10.17 0.23 7.64
CA ALA A 13 -10.73 0.09 6.33
C ALA A 13 -10.14 -1.23 5.95
N GLU A 14 -10.99 -2.24 5.84
CA GLU A 14 -10.63 -3.45 5.12
C GLU A 14 -9.88 -2.98 3.88
N ILE A 15 -8.57 -3.21 3.87
CA ILE A 15 -7.69 -2.64 2.86
C ILE A 15 -8.13 -3.31 1.57
N ASP A 16 -8.80 -2.53 0.73
CA ASP A 16 -9.28 -3.02 -0.55
C ASP A 16 -8.05 -3.15 -1.46
N ALA A 17 -7.82 -4.36 -1.96
CA ALA A 17 -6.71 -4.64 -2.86
C ALA A 17 -6.85 -3.91 -4.22
N ASP A 18 -8.07 -3.46 -4.56
CA ASP A 18 -8.34 -2.60 -5.70
C ASP A 18 -8.09 -1.11 -5.40
N ASP A 19 -7.95 -0.71 -4.13
CA ASP A 19 -7.59 0.66 -3.73
C ASP A 19 -6.07 0.82 -3.56
N LEU A 20 -5.40 1.16 -4.66
CA LEU A 20 -3.95 1.34 -4.74
C LEU A 20 -3.38 2.28 -3.68
N ASP A 21 -4.08 3.37 -3.36
CA ASP A 21 -3.65 4.34 -2.34
C ASP A 21 -3.59 3.71 -0.95
N SER A 22 -4.60 2.93 -0.57
CA SER A 22 -4.63 2.22 0.70
C SER A 22 -3.55 1.15 0.79
N VAL A 23 -3.40 0.32 -0.26
CA VAL A 23 -2.36 -0.72 -0.32
C VAL A 23 -0.97 -0.10 -0.25
N TYR A 24 -0.72 0.93 -1.06
CA TYR A 24 0.57 1.63 -1.07
C TYR A 24 0.89 2.26 0.29
N GLY A 25 -0.09 2.86 0.95
CA GLY A 25 0.06 3.43 2.28
C GLY A 25 0.43 2.40 3.36
N GLN A 26 0.07 1.12 3.18
CA GLN A 26 0.53 0.02 4.03
C GLN A 26 1.96 -0.40 3.67
N LEU A 27 2.27 -0.51 2.38
CA LEU A 27 3.59 -0.93 1.90
C LEU A 27 4.71 0.03 2.32
N VAL A 28 4.46 1.34 2.29
CA VAL A 28 5.41 2.34 2.78
C VAL A 28 5.70 2.19 4.28
N LYS A 29 4.77 1.61 5.05
CA LYS A 29 4.96 1.27 6.47
C LYS A 29 5.62 -0.10 6.68
N GLY A 30 5.92 -0.83 5.60
CA GLY A 30 6.51 -2.17 5.61
C GLY A 30 5.50 -3.32 5.82
N VAL A 31 4.20 -3.08 5.66
CA VAL A 31 3.12 -4.07 5.84
C VAL A 31 2.19 -4.11 4.61
N GLY A 32 1.22 -5.02 4.56
CA GLY A 32 0.22 -5.05 3.48
C GLY A 32 0.65 -5.72 2.17
N HIS A 33 1.74 -6.49 2.18
CA HIS A 33 2.16 -7.32 1.05
C HIS A 33 1.11 -8.36 0.64
N GLU A 34 0.22 -8.75 1.56
CA GLU A 34 -0.90 -9.67 1.29
C GLU A 34 -1.98 -9.09 0.37
N TYR A 35 -2.04 -7.76 0.22
CA TYR A 35 -2.94 -7.07 -0.69
C TYR A 35 -2.31 -6.81 -2.07
N VAL A 36 -1.02 -7.13 -2.23
CA VAL A 36 -0.33 -7.05 -3.52
C VAL A 36 -0.70 -8.27 -4.37
N ASN A 37 -1.05 -8.02 -5.62
CA ASN A 37 -1.44 -9.03 -6.59
C ASN A 37 -1.01 -8.62 -8.01
N ASP A 38 -1.12 -9.54 -8.96
CA ASP A 38 -0.68 -9.33 -10.35
C ASP A 38 -1.33 -8.13 -11.04
N ARG A 39 -2.48 -7.64 -10.56
CA ARG A 39 -3.19 -6.50 -11.15
C ARG A 39 -2.68 -5.16 -10.65
N ASN A 40 -2.21 -5.10 -9.41
CA ASN A 40 -1.81 -3.85 -8.76
C ASN A 40 -0.28 -3.69 -8.62
N VAL A 41 0.48 -4.78 -8.66
CA VAL A 41 1.93 -4.79 -8.39
C VAL A 41 2.74 -3.85 -9.30
N ASP A 42 2.40 -3.76 -10.60
CA ASP A 42 3.09 -2.88 -11.54
C ASP A 42 2.91 -1.40 -11.19
N GLU A 43 1.68 -1.03 -10.84
CA GLU A 43 1.31 0.35 -10.54
C GLU A 43 1.85 0.78 -9.18
N LEU A 44 1.85 -0.14 -8.20
CA LEU A 44 2.51 0.06 -6.91
C LEU A 44 4.02 0.25 -7.08
N ALA A 45 4.67 -0.53 -7.95
CA ALA A 45 6.10 -0.40 -8.22
C ALA A 45 6.42 0.95 -8.87
N ARG A 46 5.62 1.36 -9.86
CA ARG A 46 5.75 2.68 -10.52
C ARG A 46 5.62 3.81 -9.51
N ARG A 47 4.60 3.76 -8.65
CA ARG A 47 4.35 4.78 -7.62
C ARG A 47 5.47 4.84 -6.59
N ALA A 48 5.98 3.69 -6.17
CA ALA A 48 7.13 3.63 -5.27
C ALA A 48 8.37 4.31 -5.85
N GLU A 49 8.61 4.23 -7.16
CA GLU A 49 9.70 4.99 -7.80
C GLU A 49 9.46 6.50 -7.82
N GLU A 50 8.25 6.92 -8.19
CA GLU A 50 7.87 8.33 -8.30
C GLU A 50 7.98 9.05 -6.94
N ASP A 51 7.65 8.35 -5.86
CA ASP A 51 7.72 8.88 -4.49
C ASP A 51 9.12 8.74 -3.86
N GLY A 52 10.08 8.12 -4.54
CA GLY A 52 11.46 7.97 -4.04
C GLY A 52 11.65 6.82 -3.03
N HIS A 53 10.86 5.75 -3.14
CA HIS A 53 11.00 4.48 -2.42
C HIS A 53 11.60 3.37 -3.33
N PRO A 54 12.89 3.46 -3.73
CA PRO A 54 13.47 2.56 -4.74
C PRO A 54 13.61 1.10 -4.26
N ILE A 55 13.73 0.87 -2.95
CA ILE A 55 13.78 -0.48 -2.37
C ILE A 55 12.41 -1.15 -2.56
N LEU A 56 11.33 -0.49 -2.14
CA LEU A 56 9.97 -1.00 -2.32
C LEU A 56 9.64 -1.24 -3.80
N ALA A 57 10.03 -0.32 -4.69
CA ALA A 57 9.86 -0.51 -6.13
C ALA A 57 10.59 -1.75 -6.65
N THR A 58 11.78 -2.05 -6.13
CA THR A 58 12.56 -3.24 -6.49
C THR A 58 11.86 -4.50 -5.97
N GLU A 59 11.46 -4.51 -4.70
CA GLU A 59 10.75 -5.64 -4.08
C GLU A 59 9.48 -6.01 -4.86
N LEU A 60 8.67 -5.01 -5.26
CA LEU A 60 7.45 -5.25 -6.04
C LEU A 60 7.74 -5.81 -7.44
N ARG A 61 8.85 -5.40 -8.08
CA ARG A 61 9.27 -5.97 -9.38
C ARG A 61 9.78 -7.40 -9.26
N GLU A 62 10.51 -7.68 -8.19
CA GLU A 62 10.98 -9.03 -7.89
C GLU A 62 9.80 -9.94 -7.58
N TRP A 63 8.78 -9.44 -6.88
CA TRP A 63 7.54 -10.18 -6.60
C TRP A 63 6.83 -10.63 -7.89
N LYS A 64 6.78 -9.76 -8.90
CA LYS A 64 6.18 -10.10 -10.21
C LYS A 64 7.04 -11.03 -11.07
N SER A 65 8.33 -11.16 -10.79
CA SER A 65 9.23 -11.91 -11.67
C SER A 65 8.82 -13.39 -11.69
N PRO A 66 8.44 -13.95 -12.86
CA PRO A 66 8.08 -15.35 -12.96
C PRO A 66 9.33 -16.20 -12.67
N CYS A 67 9.21 -17.13 -11.72
CA CYS A 67 10.22 -18.17 -11.49
C CYS A 67 10.43 -19.04 -12.74
#